data_AF-R7TCI7-F1
#
_entry.id   AF-R7TCI7-F1
#
_cell.length_a   1.000
_cell.length_b   1.000
_cell.length_c   1.000
_cell.angle_alpha   90.00
_cell.angle_beta   90.00
_cell.angle_gamma   90.00
#
_symmetry.space_group_name_H-M   'P 1'
#
loop_
_entity.id
_entity.type
_entity.pdbx_description
1 polymer ?
#
loop_
_entity_poly.entity_id
_entity_poly.type
_entity_poly.pdbx_seq_one_letter_code
_entity_poly.pdbx_strand_id
1 'polypeptide(L)'
;MGFLKNFGIFDPSLIQVDGQTFLDEEQQAQLKTISETFPGISHSACQAEWLIFREVLLDLQEKCEQYVVPLKRAAEGTTLPNLRRIAHVAMVLPVSTADCERGFSAMKRIKTKQRNRLIDTTLNNLMMITLEGPSCQDMEAHLPGGCR
;
A
#
# COMPACT_ATOMS: atom_id res chain seq x y z
N MET A 1 0.71 -14.93 -5.57
CA MET A 1 2.02 -14.93 -4.87
C MET A 1 2.07 -13.64 -4.07
N GLY A 2 2.01 -13.72 -2.74
CA GLY A 2 1.28 -12.74 -1.92
C GLY A 2 1.99 -11.41 -1.70
N PHE A 3 1.23 -10.34 -1.97
CA PHE A 3 1.44 -8.94 -1.65
C PHE A 3 2.10 -8.63 -0.30
N LEU A 4 1.82 -9.45 0.71
CA LEU A 4 2.32 -9.31 2.07
C LEU A 4 3.81 -9.67 2.21
N LYS A 5 4.40 -10.36 1.23
CA LYS A 5 5.83 -10.75 1.26
C LYS A 5 6.78 -9.56 1.18
N ASN A 6 6.33 -8.43 0.59
CA ASN A 6 7.14 -7.21 0.53
C ASN A 6 7.18 -6.47 1.88
N PHE A 7 6.20 -6.74 2.74
CA PHE A 7 6.22 -6.29 4.13
C PHE A 7 6.76 -7.46 4.94
N GLY A 8 8.08 -7.50 5.11
CA GLY A 8 8.78 -8.63 5.73
C GLY A 8 8.24 -9.01 7.12
N ILE A 9 7.54 -8.09 7.79
CA ILE A 9 6.72 -8.40 8.97
C ILE A 9 5.69 -9.50 8.65
N PHE A 10 4.85 -9.42 7.62
CA PHE A 10 3.78 -10.38 7.35
C PHE A 10 4.21 -11.64 6.57
N ASP A 11 5.51 -11.89 6.37
CA ASP A 11 5.98 -13.10 5.67
C ASP A 11 6.32 -14.21 6.67
N PRO A 12 5.56 -15.32 6.71
CA PRO A 12 5.85 -16.44 7.62
C PRO A 12 7.24 -17.06 7.38
N SER A 13 7.79 -16.96 6.16
CA SER A 13 9.09 -17.54 5.83
C SER A 13 10.28 -16.76 6.38
N LEU A 14 10.07 -15.53 6.84
CA LEU A 14 11.08 -14.67 7.47
C LEU A 14 11.03 -14.75 9.00
N ILE A 15 10.12 -15.55 9.57
CA ILE A 15 10.05 -15.77 11.02
C ILE A 15 11.17 -16.73 11.41
N GLN A 16 12.21 -16.21 12.05
CA GLN A 16 13.25 -17.05 12.64
C GLN A 16 12.65 -17.88 13.79
N VAL A 17 12.86 -19.20 13.70
CA VAL A 17 12.34 -20.21 14.65
C VAL A 17 13.10 -20.16 15.98
N ASP A 18 14.28 -19.55 15.99
CA ASP A 18 15.10 -19.35 17.17
C ASP A 18 14.39 -18.34 18.08
N GLY A 19 13.71 -18.85 19.12
CA GLY A 19 12.73 -18.15 19.95
C GLY A 19 13.23 -16.97 20.79
N GLN A 20 14.16 -16.16 20.30
CA GLN A 20 14.75 -15.02 20.99
C GLN A 20 14.72 -13.70 20.21
N THR A 21 14.61 -13.71 18.88
CA THR A 21 14.61 -12.46 18.09
C THR A 21 13.20 -12.04 17.69
N PHE A 22 12.80 -10.93 18.30
CA PHE A 22 11.48 -10.31 18.27
C PHE A 22 11.06 -9.86 16.84
N LEU A 23 12.02 -9.43 16.03
CA LEU A 23 11.96 -9.01 14.62
C LEU A 23 13.44 -8.71 14.23
N ASP A 24 13.85 -8.95 12.99
CA ASP A 24 15.18 -8.51 12.51
C ASP A 24 15.28 -6.97 12.59
N GLU A 25 16.50 -6.41 12.70
CA GLU A 25 16.72 -4.95 12.83
C GLU A 25 15.98 -4.16 11.74
N GLU A 26 15.93 -4.71 10.53
CA GLU A 26 15.20 -4.15 9.39
C GLU A 26 13.67 -4.11 9.63
N GLN A 27 13.10 -5.19 10.13
CA GLN A 27 11.66 -5.28 10.42
C GLN A 27 11.27 -4.35 11.58
N GLN A 28 12.15 -4.19 12.59
CA GLN A 28 11.95 -3.21 13.66
C GLN A 28 11.97 -1.78 13.15
N ALA A 29 12.90 -1.47 12.24
CA ALA A 29 12.97 -0.16 11.58
C ALA A 29 11.71 0.11 10.72
N GLN A 30 11.20 -0.90 10.02
CA GLN A 30 9.93 -0.81 9.28
C GLN A 30 8.74 -0.54 10.21
N LEU A 31 8.62 -1.30 11.31
CA LEU A 31 7.54 -1.12 12.30
C LEU A 31 7.60 0.28 12.94
N LYS A 32 8.80 0.76 13.26
CA LYS A 32 9.03 2.12 13.79
C LYS A 32 8.59 3.18 12.77
N THR A 33 9.04 3.07 11.53
CA THR A 33 8.66 3.99 10.44
C THR A 33 7.14 4.03 10.27
N ILE A 34 6.47 2.88 10.28
CA ILE A 34 5.02 2.80 10.14
C ILE A 34 4.31 3.44 11.36
N SER A 35 4.78 3.20 12.58
CA SER A 35 4.20 3.80 13.79
C SER A 35 4.36 5.33 13.84
N GLU A 36 5.46 5.85 13.31
CA GLU A 36 5.71 7.30 13.24
C GLU A 36 4.92 7.95 12.09
N THR A 37 4.73 7.23 10.98
CA THR A 37 4.06 7.75 9.77
C THR A 37 2.53 7.78 9.92
N PHE A 38 1.95 6.80 10.60
CA PHE A 38 0.49 6.64 10.70
C PHE A 38 -0.02 6.93 12.12
N PRO A 39 -0.80 8.02 12.33
CA PRO A 39 -1.29 8.38 13.65
C PRO A 39 -2.23 7.32 14.22
N GLY A 40 -2.06 7.00 15.51
CA GLY A 40 -2.89 6.01 16.21
C GLY A 40 -2.39 4.56 16.14
N ILE A 41 -1.16 4.34 15.68
CA ILE A 41 -0.47 3.05 15.76
C ILE A 41 0.62 3.15 16.83
N SER A 42 0.43 2.48 17.97
CA SER A 42 1.41 2.50 19.06
C SER A 42 2.47 1.41 18.84
N HIS A 43 3.75 1.80 18.82
CA HIS A 43 4.86 0.86 18.63
C HIS A 43 4.83 -0.28 19.65
N SER A 44 4.72 0.02 20.94
CA SER A 44 4.70 -1.01 22.00
C SER A 44 3.47 -1.94 21.93
N ALA A 45 2.33 -1.43 21.47
CA ALA A 45 1.12 -2.23 21.29
C ALA A 45 1.23 -3.13 20.04
N CYS A 46 1.78 -2.61 18.94
CA CYS A 46 2.15 -3.41 17.77
C CYS A 46 3.09 -4.55 18.16
N GLN A 47 4.04 -4.27 19.04
CA GLN A 47 5.00 -5.27 19.46
C GLN A 47 4.36 -6.43 20.23
N ALA A 48 3.46 -6.13 21.18
CA ALA A 48 2.73 -7.15 21.91
C ALA A 48 1.79 -7.96 21.00
N GLU A 49 1.09 -7.29 20.07
CA GLU A 49 0.23 -7.94 19.08
C GLU A 49 1.03 -8.85 18.14
N TRP A 50 2.26 -8.46 17.79
CA TRP A 50 3.16 -9.23 16.94
C TRP A 50 3.48 -10.61 17.52
N LEU A 51 3.71 -10.70 18.84
CA LEU A 51 3.98 -11.98 19.49
C LEU A 51 2.82 -12.96 19.38
N ILE A 52 1.59 -12.47 19.57
CA ILE A 52 0.37 -13.27 19.43
C ILE A 52 0.21 -13.71 17.97
N PHE A 53 0.45 -12.79 17.05
CA PHE A 53 0.33 -13.04 15.62
C PHE A 53 1.40 -14.01 15.09
N ARG A 54 2.62 -13.99 15.62
CA ARG A 54 3.69 -14.94 15.29
C ARG A 54 3.27 -16.38 15.59
N GLU A 55 2.70 -16.63 16.77
CA GLU A 55 2.24 -17.97 17.13
C GLU A 55 1.14 -18.47 16.16
N VAL A 56 0.24 -17.57 15.75
CA VAL A 56 -0.76 -17.88 14.71
C VAL A 56 -0.09 -18.17 13.37
N LEU A 57 0.91 -17.38 12.96
CA LEU A 57 1.61 -17.59 11.69
C LEU A 57 2.40 -18.91 11.65
N LEU A 58 3.04 -19.30 12.75
CA LEU A 58 3.76 -20.58 12.84
C LEU A 58 2.79 -21.77 12.74
N ASP A 59 1.64 -21.73 13.43
CA ASP A 59 0.59 -22.77 13.32
C ASP A 59 0.03 -22.87 11.89
N LEU A 60 -0.01 -21.76 11.16
CA LEU A 60 -0.45 -21.72 9.76
C LEU A 60 0.62 -22.21 8.78
N GLN A 61 1.90 -21.98 9.07
CA GLN A 61 3.02 -22.47 8.28
C GLN A 61 3.06 -24.01 8.27
N GLU A 62 2.81 -24.65 9.41
CA GLU A 62 2.72 -26.12 9.51
C GLU A 62 1.57 -26.70 8.66
N LYS A 63 0.48 -25.94 8.48
CA LYS A 63 -0.74 -26.40 7.80
C LYS A 63 -0.74 -26.22 6.28
N CYS A 64 0.32 -25.64 5.70
CA CYS A 64 0.52 -25.51 4.24
C CYS A 64 -0.65 -24.83 3.48
N GLU A 65 -1.46 -24.01 4.18
CA GLU A 65 -2.56 -23.27 3.56
C GLU A 65 -2.09 -21.95 2.96
N GLN A 66 -2.86 -21.41 2.00
CA GLN A 66 -2.70 -20.04 1.56
C GLN A 66 -2.95 -19.09 2.75
N TYR A 67 -1.85 -18.64 3.37
CA TYR A 67 -1.81 -17.76 4.55
C TYR A 67 -2.67 -16.50 4.45
N VAL A 68 -3.11 -16.12 3.26
CA VAL A 68 -4.00 -14.98 2.99
C VAL A 68 -5.37 -15.12 3.65
N VAL A 69 -5.99 -16.30 3.64
CA VAL A 69 -7.35 -16.49 4.18
C VAL A 69 -7.36 -16.47 5.72
N PRO A 70 -6.46 -17.18 6.42
CA PRO A 70 -6.36 -17.11 7.87
C PRO A 70 -5.88 -15.74 8.37
N LEU A 71 -4.98 -15.08 7.65
CA LEU A 71 -4.58 -13.71 7.94
C LEU A 71 -5.78 -12.76 7.87
N LYS A 72 -6.63 -12.91 6.85
CA LYS A 72 -7.84 -12.11 6.71
C LYS A 72 -8.78 -12.31 7.92
N ARG A 73 -8.94 -13.55 8.39
CA ARG A 73 -9.72 -13.85 9.61
C ARG A 73 -9.10 -13.26 10.88
N ALA A 74 -7.77 -13.36 11.03
CA ALA A 74 -7.06 -12.75 12.15
C ALA A 74 -7.17 -11.21 12.13
N ALA A 75 -7.16 -10.61 10.93
CA ALA A 75 -7.38 -9.19 10.71
C ALA A 75 -8.85 -8.76 10.90
N GLU A 76 -9.83 -9.66 10.81
CA GLU A 76 -11.25 -9.35 11.05
C GLU A 76 -11.61 -9.34 12.55
N GLY A 77 -10.77 -9.92 13.41
CA GLY A 77 -10.93 -9.93 14.86
C GLY A 77 -10.54 -8.60 15.55
N THR A 78 -11.04 -8.37 16.77
CA THR A 78 -10.68 -7.21 17.61
C THR A 78 -9.38 -7.40 18.39
N THR A 79 -8.73 -8.56 18.26
CA THR A 79 -7.58 -8.97 19.06
C THR A 79 -6.26 -8.36 18.60
N LEU A 80 -6.15 -7.95 17.33
CA LEU A 80 -4.94 -7.39 16.72
C LEU A 80 -5.20 -6.04 16.03
N PRO A 81 -5.70 -5.02 16.77
CA PRO A 81 -6.17 -3.78 16.18
C PRO A 81 -5.08 -2.96 15.48
N ASN A 82 -3.84 -2.97 15.99
CA ASN A 82 -2.74 -2.23 15.38
C ASN A 82 -2.18 -2.97 14.17
N LEU A 83 -1.95 -4.28 14.25
CA LEU A 83 -1.50 -5.08 13.09
C LEU A 83 -2.52 -5.06 11.96
N ARG A 84 -3.82 -5.08 12.29
CA ARG A 84 -4.89 -4.90 11.30
C ARG A 84 -4.76 -3.57 10.57
N ARG A 85 -4.51 -2.47 11.29
CA ARG A 85 -4.28 -1.14 10.68
C ARG A 85 -3.05 -1.17 9.77
N ILE A 86 -1.95 -1.77 10.23
CA ILE A 86 -0.74 -1.91 9.41
C ILE A 86 -1.02 -2.74 8.15
N ALA A 87 -1.78 -3.83 8.24
CA ALA A 87 -2.17 -4.63 7.09
C ALA A 87 -3.05 -3.85 6.10
N HIS A 88 -4.01 -3.05 6.59
CA HIS A 88 -4.81 -2.17 5.72
C HIS A 88 -3.97 -1.11 5.03
N VAL A 89 -3.06 -0.46 5.77
CA VAL A 89 -2.12 0.51 5.20
C VAL A 89 -1.26 -0.17 4.14
N ALA A 90 -0.68 -1.33 4.46
CA ALA A 90 0.10 -2.12 3.54
C ALA A 90 -0.67 -2.38 2.26
N MET A 91 -1.95 -2.81 2.34
CA MET A 91 -2.85 -3.08 1.21
C MET A 91 -3.15 -1.88 0.31
N VAL A 92 -3.09 -0.65 0.83
CA VAL A 92 -3.41 0.57 0.09
C VAL A 92 -2.15 1.23 -0.47
N LEU A 93 -0.96 0.90 0.05
CA LEU A 93 0.29 1.47 -0.45
C LEU A 93 0.51 1.05 -1.92
N PRO A 94 0.75 2.01 -2.84
CA PRO A 94 1.04 1.67 -4.22
C PRO A 94 2.36 0.89 -4.29
N VAL A 95 2.26 -0.40 -4.58
CA VAL A 95 3.42 -1.32 -4.63
C VAL A 95 4.16 -1.21 -5.97
N SER A 96 3.56 -0.55 -6.96
CA SER A 96 4.15 -0.39 -8.30
C SER A 96 4.51 1.06 -8.57
N THR A 97 5.61 1.26 -9.29
CA THR A 97 5.99 2.55 -9.86
C THR A 97 5.10 2.94 -11.04
N ALA A 98 4.19 2.07 -11.50
CA ALA A 98 3.38 2.27 -12.69
C ALA A 98 2.51 3.54 -12.59
N ASP A 99 1.94 3.83 -11.42
CA ASP A 99 1.17 5.05 -11.20
C ASP A 99 2.04 6.31 -11.24
N CYS A 100 3.25 6.22 -10.68
CA CYS A 100 4.25 7.29 -10.78
C CYS A 100 4.66 7.52 -12.23
N GLU A 101 4.94 6.46 -12.98
CA GLU A 101 5.29 6.50 -14.40
C GLU A 101 4.15 7.07 -15.26
N ARG A 102 2.90 6.69 -14.98
CA ARG A 102 1.70 7.29 -15.57
C ARG A 102 1.63 8.79 -15.27
N GLY A 103 1.90 9.19 -14.03
CA GLY A 103 1.97 10.60 -13.61
C GLY A 103 3.05 11.38 -14.36
N PHE A 104 4.28 10.88 -14.41
CA PHE A 104 5.37 11.53 -15.15
C PHE A 104 5.11 11.60 -16.65
N SER A 105 4.50 10.55 -17.22
CA SER A 105 4.10 10.53 -18.63
C SER A 105 3.02 11.57 -18.92
N ALA A 106 2.00 11.69 -18.07
CA ALA A 106 0.99 12.75 -18.15
C ALA A 106 1.62 14.14 -18.04
N MET A 107 2.53 14.33 -17.08
CA MET A 107 3.25 15.60 -16.89
C MET A 107 4.08 15.97 -18.12
N LYS A 108 4.71 15.00 -18.77
CA LYS A 108 5.49 15.20 -20.00
C LYS A 108 4.61 15.57 -21.21
N ARG A 109 3.38 15.05 -21.27
CA ARG A 109 2.37 15.47 -22.27
C ARG A 109 1.89 16.90 -22.02
N ILE A 110 1.69 17.28 -20.76
CA ILE A 110 1.27 18.62 -20.35
C ILE A 110 2.40 19.63 -20.60
N LYS A 111 3.60 19.39 -20.06
CA LYS A 111 4.77 20.27 -20.21
C LYS A 111 5.51 19.94 -21.51
N THR A 112 5.11 20.58 -22.59
CA THR A 112 5.80 20.50 -23.88
C THR A 112 6.98 21.47 -23.94
N LYS A 113 7.87 21.33 -24.93
CA LYS A 113 9.03 22.23 -25.11
C LYS A 113 8.62 23.71 -25.20
N GLN A 114 7.49 24.01 -25.84
CA GLN A 114 6.97 25.37 -25.98
C GLN A 114 6.17 25.83 -24.76
N ARG A 115 5.61 24.89 -23.99
CA ARG A 115 4.76 25.14 -22.82
C ARG A 115 5.35 24.51 -21.55
N ASN A 116 6.57 24.91 -21.19
CA ASN A 116 7.28 24.36 -20.03
C ASN A 116 7.17 25.24 -18.77
N ARG A 117 6.71 26.49 -18.90
CA ARG A 117 6.57 27.48 -17.81
C ARG A 117 5.12 27.61 -17.36
N LEU A 118 4.62 26.57 -16.71
CA LEU A 118 3.31 26.57 -16.04
C LEU A 118 3.52 26.85 -14.54
N ILE A 119 2.63 27.62 -13.95
CA ILE A 119 2.56 27.74 -12.48
C ILE A 119 2.01 26.45 -11.88
N ASP A 120 2.39 26.16 -10.63
CA ASP A 120 2.10 24.87 -9.98
C ASP A 120 0.62 24.56 -9.91
N THR A 121 -0.22 25.57 -9.64
CA THR A 121 -1.68 25.41 -9.58
C THR A 121 -2.27 24.97 -10.92
N THR A 122 -1.85 25.61 -12.03
CA THR A 122 -2.29 25.26 -13.38
C THR A 122 -1.80 23.87 -13.77
N LEU A 123 -0.55 23.55 -13.47
CA LEU A 123 0.02 22.23 -13.74
C LEU A 123 -0.72 21.13 -12.98
N ASN A 124 -0.99 21.35 -11.69
CA ASN A 124 -1.73 20.39 -10.86
C ASN A 124 -3.16 20.19 -11.36
N ASN A 125 -3.87 21.25 -11.72
CA ASN A 125 -5.22 21.16 -12.27
C ASN A 125 -5.23 20.35 -13.58
N LEU A 126 -4.28 20.60 -14.48
CA LEU A 126 -4.15 19.86 -15.74
C LEU A 126 -3.77 18.39 -15.51
N MET A 127 -2.91 18.12 -14.53
CA MET A 127 -2.58 16.75 -14.11
C MET A 127 -3.83 16.02 -13.62
N MET A 128 -4.64 16.66 -12.78
CA MET A 128 -5.88 16.08 -12.26
C MET A 128 -6.88 15.77 -13.38
N ILE A 129 -7.08 16.69 -14.32
CA ILE A 129 -7.94 16.46 -15.49
C ILE A 129 -7.38 15.33 -16.36
N THR A 130 -6.07 15.26 -16.56
CA THR A 130 -5.45 14.26 -17.46
C THR A 130 -5.44 12.86 -16.85
N LEU A 131 -5.31 12.76 -15.53
CA LEU A 131 -5.21 11.49 -14.82
C LEU A 131 -6.59 10.93 -14.47
N GLU A 132 -7.48 11.77 -13.94
CA GLU A 132 -8.76 11.34 -13.36
C GLU A 132 -9.97 11.76 -14.20
N GLY A 133 -9.76 12.59 -15.23
CA GLY A 133 -10.83 13.01 -16.13
C GLY A 133 -11.23 11.91 -17.12
N PRO A 134 -12.45 12.01 -17.70
CA PRO A 134 -12.93 11.08 -18.71
C PRO A 134 -12.01 11.11 -19.94
N SER A 135 -11.97 10.01 -20.69
CA SER A 135 -11.21 9.99 -21.93
C SER A 135 -11.81 10.98 -22.93
N CYS A 136 -11.02 11.46 -23.89
CA CYS A 136 -11.53 12.36 -24.92
C CYS A 136 -12.69 11.74 -25.72
N GLN A 137 -12.74 10.41 -25.82
CA GLN A 137 -13.81 9.69 -26.51
C GLN A 137 -15.13 9.71 -25.70
N ASP A 138 -15.03 9.69 -24.37
CA ASP A 138 -16.19 9.70 -23.47
C ASP A 138 -16.82 11.09 -23.32
N MET A 139 -16.02 12.15 -23.51
CA MET A 139 -16.53 13.53 -23.57
C MET A 139 -17.40 13.77 -24.81
N GLU A 140 -17.06 13.15 -25.95
CA GLU A 140 -17.82 13.26 -27.21
C GLU A 140 -19.21 12.61 -27.07
N ALA A 141 -19.30 11.48 -26.35
CA ALA A 141 -20.54 10.70 -26.20
C ALA A 141 -21.63 11.39 -25.36
N HIS A 142 -21.29 12.45 -24.60
CA HIS A 142 -22.24 13.20 -23.77
C HIS A 142 -22.71 14.53 -24.40
N LEU A 143 -22.27 14.85 -25.62
CA LEU A 143 -22.80 15.98 -26.38
C LEU A 143 -23.95 15.50 -27.27
N PRO A 144 -25.21 15.96 -27.05
CA PRO A 144 -26.30 15.71 -27.98
C PRO A 144 -26.07 16.59 -29.23
N GLY A 145 -25.27 16.08 -30.16
CA GLY A 145 -24.98 16.75 -31.42
C GLY A 145 -23.54 16.55 -31.86
N GLY A 146 -23.27 15.43 -32.53
CA GLY A 146 -22.02 15.25 -33.26
C GLY A 146 -21.90 16.30 -34.36
N CYS A 147 -20.80 17.04 -34.38
CA CYS A 147 -20.39 17.80 -35.55
C CYS A 147 -19.45 16.93 -36.40
N ARG A 148 -19.92 16.60 -37.60
CA ARG A 148 -19.07 16.26 -38.75
C ARG A 148 -18.21 17.45 -39.16
#